data_AF-A0A961HI25-F1
#
_entry.id   AF-A0A961HI25-F1
#
_cell.length_a   1.000
_cell.length_b   1.000
_cell.length_c   1.000
_cell.angle_alpha   90.00
_cell.angle_beta   90.00
_cell.angle_gamma   90.00
#
_symmetry.space_group_name_H-M   'P 1'
#
loop_
_entity.id
_entity.type
_entity.pdbx_description
1 polymer ?
#
loop_
_entity_poly.entity_id
_entity_poly.type
_entity_poly.pdbx_seq_one_letter_code
_entity_poly.pdbx_strand_id
1 'polypeptide(L)'
;MEADEFRAKLVSWLDTHDLSPGADHSFDAQVAQLSRVRKALFDAGWMRYGWPAEVGGLGGPAVLRAILGEEVATRFLAEPGIYSMIEVLAPTMISYARPELAADMVPRLLDGTEQWCQGFSEPGSGSDLASLTTRAEQRG
;
A
#
# COMPACT_ATOMS: atom_id res chain seq x y z
N MET A 1 -20.74 0.29 -0.89
CA MET A 1 -20.51 1.60 -1.51
C MET A 1 -20.22 1.33 -2.96
N GLU A 2 -20.96 1.96 -3.86
CA GLU A 2 -20.73 1.80 -5.30
C GLU A 2 -19.47 2.58 -5.74
N ALA A 3 -18.85 2.16 -6.84
CA ALA A 3 -17.58 2.73 -7.32
C ALA A 3 -17.66 4.24 -7.57
N ASP A 4 -18.73 4.72 -8.21
CA ASP A 4 -18.91 6.14 -8.53
C ASP A 4 -19.12 6.99 -7.26
N GLU A 5 -19.87 6.47 -6.29
CA GLU A 5 -20.09 7.12 -5.00
C GLU A 5 -18.77 7.22 -4.22
N PHE A 6 -17.98 6.14 -4.21
CA PHE A 6 -16.66 6.12 -3.57
C PHE A 6 -15.73 7.17 -4.19
N ARG A 7 -15.65 7.21 -5.53
CA ARG A 7 -14.82 8.18 -6.24
C ARG A 7 -15.24 9.61 -5.91
N ALA A 8 -16.53 9.93 -6.01
CA ALA A 8 -17.03 11.27 -5.76
C ALA A 8 -16.70 11.75 -4.33
N LYS A 9 -16.87 10.88 -3.33
CA LYS A 9 -16.55 11.22 -1.93
C LYS A 9 -15.04 11.34 -1.70
N LEU A 10 -14.24 10.46 -2.29
CA LEU A 10 -12.77 10.51 -2.21
C LEU A 10 -12.23 11.79 -2.83
N VAL A 11 -12.70 12.16 -4.02
CA VAL A 11 -12.31 13.41 -4.71
C VAL A 11 -12.64 14.62 -3.84
N SER A 12 -13.89 14.71 -3.37
CA SER A 12 -14.31 15.82 -2.50
C SER A 12 -13.47 15.92 -1.22
N TRP A 13 -13.03 14.78 -0.67
CA TRP A 13 -12.15 14.77 0.49
C TRP A 13 -10.75 15.26 0.13
N LEU A 14 -10.16 14.76 -0.97
CA LEU A 14 -8.84 15.17 -1.45
C LEU A 14 -8.79 16.67 -1.80
N ASP A 15 -9.86 17.24 -2.35
CA ASP A 15 -9.94 18.67 -2.68
C ASP A 15 -9.89 19.58 -1.43
N THR A 16 -10.20 19.04 -0.25
CA THR A 16 -10.21 19.77 1.02
C THR A 16 -9.03 19.42 1.93
N HIS A 17 -8.16 18.48 1.53
CA HIS A 17 -7.03 18.00 2.31
C HIS A 17 -5.76 18.04 1.47
N ASP A 18 -4.95 19.09 1.65
CA ASP A 18 -3.71 19.25 0.88
C ASP A 18 -2.66 18.21 1.30
N LEU A 19 -2.54 17.20 0.44
CA LEU A 19 -1.56 16.13 0.52
C LEU A 19 -0.43 16.30 -0.50
N SER A 20 -0.28 17.47 -1.12
CA SER A 20 0.77 17.69 -2.13
C SER A 20 2.18 17.44 -1.53
N PRO A 21 3.12 16.90 -2.33
CA PRO A 21 4.50 16.75 -1.91
C PRO A 21 5.17 18.12 -1.73
N GLY A 22 6.21 18.16 -0.89
CA GLY A 22 7.09 19.32 -0.79
C GLY A 22 8.02 19.46 -2.01
N ALA A 23 8.88 20.47 -1.99
CA ALA A 23 9.85 20.73 -3.06
C ALA A 23 11.08 19.80 -3.04
N ASP A 24 11.28 19.03 -1.97
CA ASP A 24 12.33 18.03 -1.89
C ASP A 24 11.88 16.74 -2.60
N HIS A 25 12.67 16.30 -3.57
CA HIS A 25 12.44 15.11 -4.37
C HIS A 25 13.47 14.00 -4.09
N SER A 26 14.22 14.11 -2.99
CA SER A 26 15.06 13.03 -2.50
C SER A 26 14.25 11.76 -2.22
N PHE A 27 14.91 10.61 -2.21
CA PHE A 27 14.26 9.34 -1.88
C PHE A 27 13.64 9.37 -0.47
N ASP A 28 14.35 9.95 0.50
CA ASP A 28 13.85 10.08 1.87
C ASP A 28 12.58 10.95 1.91
N ALA A 29 12.53 12.03 1.13
CA ALA A 29 11.32 12.85 1.01
C ALA A 29 10.17 12.09 0.34
N GLN A 30 10.44 11.25 -0.66
CA GLN A 30 9.41 10.40 -1.28
C GLN A 30 8.85 9.37 -0.29
N VAL A 31 9.70 8.74 0.53
CA VAL A 31 9.28 7.80 1.58
C VAL A 31 8.47 8.49 2.67
N ALA A 32 8.92 9.67 3.12
CA ALA A 32 8.18 10.47 4.09
C ALA A 32 6.82 10.93 3.55
N GLN A 33 6.77 11.34 2.28
CA GLN A 33 5.54 11.73 1.60
C GLN A 33 4.57 10.56 1.46
N LEU A 34 5.05 9.38 1.06
CA LEU A 34 4.22 8.17 0.99
C LEU A 34 3.60 7.84 2.36
N SER A 35 4.40 7.92 3.42
CA SER A 35 3.94 7.66 4.78
C SER A 35 2.89 8.69 5.23
N ARG A 36 3.10 9.99 4.93
CA ARG A 36 2.13 11.06 5.19
C ARG A 36 0.79 10.83 4.48
N VAL A 37 0.84 10.50 3.19
CA VAL A 37 -0.36 10.24 2.37
C VAL A 37 -1.12 9.02 2.87
N ARG A 38 -0.43 7.90 3.09
CA ARG A 38 -1.07 6.67 3.61
C ARG A 38 -1.72 6.91 4.98
N LYS A 39 -1.03 7.59 5.89
CA LYS A 39 -1.56 7.88 7.22
C LYS A 39 -2.84 8.71 7.16
N ALA A 40 -2.83 9.79 6.37
CA ALA A 40 -3.99 10.66 6.21
C ALA A 40 -5.19 9.91 5.59
N LEU A 41 -4.95 9.13 4.54
CA LEU A 41 -5.99 8.33 3.88
C LEU A 41 -6.50 7.20 4.79
N PHE A 42 -5.65 6.58 5.59
CA PHE A 42 -6.04 5.53 6.53
C PHE A 42 -6.86 6.07 7.69
N ASP A 43 -6.44 7.19 8.29
CA ASP A 43 -7.17 7.85 9.38
C ASP A 43 -8.57 8.30 8.93
N ALA A 44 -8.70 8.74 7.67
CA ALA A 44 -9.98 9.07 7.05
C ALA A 44 -10.76 7.81 6.56
N GLY A 45 -10.18 6.62 6.64
CA GLY A 45 -10.79 5.34 6.29
C GLY A 45 -10.66 4.92 4.83
N TRP A 46 -10.15 5.77 3.94
CA TRP A 46 -10.00 5.49 2.50
C TRP A 46 -9.14 4.25 2.23
N MET A 47 -7.98 4.14 2.89
CA MET A 47 -7.07 2.99 2.75
C MET A 47 -7.64 1.67 3.28
N ARG A 48 -8.77 1.70 4.00
CA ARG A 48 -9.37 0.51 4.63
C ARG A 48 -10.38 -0.18 3.71
N TYR A 49 -10.91 0.51 2.70
CA TYR A 49 -11.88 -0.07 1.75
C TYR A 49 -11.22 -1.10 0.83
N GLY A 50 -11.98 -2.14 0.48
CA GLY A 50 -11.52 -3.23 -0.38
C GLY A 50 -10.61 -4.26 0.31
N TRP A 51 -10.38 -4.10 1.61
CA TRP A 51 -9.68 -5.05 2.48
C TRP A 51 -10.65 -5.74 3.44
N PRO A 52 -10.37 -6.99 3.83
CA PRO A 52 -11.25 -7.74 4.71
C PRO A 52 -11.15 -7.25 6.17
N ALA A 53 -12.18 -7.50 6.98
CA ALA A 53 -12.32 -6.92 8.31
C ALA A 53 -11.26 -7.43 9.30
N GLU A 54 -10.76 -8.65 9.10
CA GLU A 54 -9.77 -9.33 9.94
C GLU A 54 -8.43 -8.60 9.96
N VAL A 55 -8.16 -7.76 8.96
CA VAL A 55 -6.96 -6.89 8.88
C VAL A 55 -7.31 -5.41 9.03
N GLY A 56 -8.43 -5.11 9.70
CA GLY A 56 -8.88 -3.75 9.96
C GLY A 56 -9.53 -3.05 8.76
N GLY A 57 -9.83 -3.78 7.69
CA GLY A 57 -10.52 -3.26 6.51
C GLY A 57 -11.98 -2.89 6.75
N LEU A 58 -12.58 -2.20 5.78
CA LEU A 58 -14.00 -1.84 5.73
C LEU A 58 -14.78 -2.67 4.68
N GLY A 59 -14.13 -3.66 4.07
CA GLY A 59 -14.72 -4.49 3.03
C GLY A 59 -14.97 -3.74 1.71
N GLY A 60 -15.62 -4.43 0.79
CA GLY A 60 -15.92 -3.93 -0.56
C GLY A 60 -15.05 -4.57 -1.65
N PRO A 61 -15.37 -4.30 -2.92
CA PRO A 61 -14.65 -4.87 -4.05
C PRO A 61 -13.27 -4.25 -4.23
N ALA A 62 -12.34 -5.02 -4.83
CA ALA A 62 -10.98 -4.57 -5.12
C ALA A 62 -10.90 -3.29 -5.99
N VAL A 63 -11.94 -3.01 -6.79
CA VAL A 63 -12.02 -1.78 -7.59
C VAL A 63 -11.96 -0.50 -6.75
N LEU A 64 -12.39 -0.53 -5.49
CA LEU A 64 -12.28 0.64 -4.60
C LEU A 64 -10.80 0.99 -4.32
N ARG A 65 -9.94 -0.03 -4.19
CA ARG A 65 -8.49 0.14 -4.01
C ARG A 65 -7.83 0.67 -5.28
N ALA A 66 -8.27 0.19 -6.44
CA ALA A 66 -7.82 0.68 -7.74
C ALA A 66 -8.19 2.16 -7.95
N ILE A 67 -9.42 2.57 -7.62
CA ILE A 67 -9.86 3.97 -7.68
C ILE A 67 -9.00 4.83 -6.75
N LEU A 68 -8.77 4.40 -5.51
CA LEU A 68 -7.92 5.12 -4.57
C LEU A 68 -6.49 5.32 -5.12
N GLY A 69 -5.90 4.26 -5.66
CA GLY A 69 -4.57 4.35 -6.28
C GLY A 69 -4.52 5.27 -7.49
N GLU A 70 -5.56 5.27 -8.32
CA GLU A 70 -5.69 6.17 -9.46
C GLU A 70 -5.75 7.64 -9.01
N GLU A 71 -6.58 7.97 -8.02
CA GLU A 71 -6.70 9.34 -7.52
C GLU A 71 -5.40 9.85 -6.87
N VAL A 72 -4.65 8.97 -6.18
CA VAL A 72 -3.33 9.28 -5.61
C VAL A 72 -2.29 9.52 -6.71
N ALA A 73 -2.24 8.66 -7.72
CA ALA A 73 -1.26 8.75 -8.80
C ALA A 73 -1.52 9.95 -9.72
N THR A 74 -2.77 10.18 -10.12
CA THR A 74 -3.15 11.27 -11.04
C THR A 74 -3.00 12.66 -10.42
N ARG A 75 -3.05 12.76 -9.08
CA ARG A 75 -2.72 13.99 -8.33
C ARG A 75 -1.26 14.11 -7.93
N PHE A 76 -0.41 13.14 -8.30
CA PHE A 76 1.00 13.12 -7.94
C PHE A 76 1.25 13.20 -6.41
N LEU A 77 0.36 12.60 -5.61
CA LEU A 77 0.48 12.66 -4.15
C LEU A 77 1.60 11.77 -3.63
N ALA A 78 1.88 10.65 -4.30
CA ALA A 78 2.98 9.76 -3.97
C ALA A 78 3.53 9.12 -5.25
N GLU A 79 4.79 8.67 -5.19
CA GLU A 79 5.43 7.99 -6.32
C GLU A 79 4.67 6.69 -6.66
N PRO A 80 4.10 6.54 -7.87
CA PRO A 80 3.20 5.43 -8.18
C PRO A 80 3.82 4.05 -7.98
N GLY A 81 5.11 3.91 -8.31
CA GLY A 81 5.83 2.64 -8.13
C GLY A 81 5.84 2.17 -6.68
N ILE A 82 6.28 3.03 -5.76
CA ILE A 82 6.35 2.68 -4.33
C ILE A 82 4.95 2.52 -3.73
N TYR A 83 3.99 3.37 -4.15
CA TYR A 83 2.62 3.28 -3.69
C TYR A 83 1.99 1.92 -4.04
N SER A 84 2.21 1.43 -5.27
CA SER A 84 1.59 0.20 -5.81
C SER A 84 1.99 -1.08 -5.07
N MET A 85 3.11 -1.10 -4.32
CA MET A 85 3.60 -2.29 -3.64
C MET A 85 2.59 -2.91 -2.66
N ILE A 86 1.69 -2.09 -2.10
CA ILE A 86 0.63 -2.55 -1.20
C ILE A 86 -0.30 -3.57 -1.87
N GLU A 87 -0.55 -3.40 -3.18
CA GLU A 87 -1.44 -4.25 -3.98
C GLU A 87 -0.85 -5.63 -4.25
N VAL A 88 0.47 -5.79 -4.08
CA VAL A 88 1.16 -7.07 -4.23
C VAL A 88 1.37 -7.74 -2.87
N LEU A 89 1.79 -6.96 -1.88
CA LEU A 89 2.25 -7.50 -0.60
C LEU A 89 1.10 -7.79 0.38
N ALA A 90 0.11 -6.91 0.48
CA ALA A 90 -0.99 -7.10 1.43
C ALA A 90 -1.85 -8.34 1.10
N PRO A 91 -2.28 -8.60 -0.16
CA PRO A 91 -3.04 -9.82 -0.47
C PRO A 91 -2.26 -11.10 -0.18
N THR A 92 -0.94 -11.08 -0.41
CA THR A 92 -0.06 -12.23 -0.12
C THR A 92 -0.03 -12.51 1.38
N MET A 93 0.15 -11.48 2.21
CA MET A 93 0.09 -11.61 3.66
C MET A 93 -1.27 -12.11 4.14
N ILE A 94 -2.37 -11.56 3.62
CA ILE A 94 -3.74 -11.97 4.00
C ILE A 94 -3.99 -13.44 3.64
N SER A 95 -3.48 -13.91 2.49
CA SER A 95 -3.79 -15.24 1.98
C SER A 95 -2.92 -16.35 2.57
N TYR A 96 -1.65 -16.05 2.89
CA TYR A 96 -0.66 -17.08 3.21
C TYR A 96 -0.01 -16.96 4.59
N ALA A 97 -0.13 -15.81 5.26
CA ALA A 97 0.38 -15.69 6.63
C ALA A 97 -0.54 -16.38 7.63
N ARG A 98 -0.02 -16.65 8.83
CA ARG A 98 -0.88 -16.96 9.98
C ARG A 98 -1.86 -15.80 10.20
N PRO A 99 -3.15 -16.07 10.50
CA PRO A 99 -4.15 -15.02 10.65
C PRO A 99 -3.74 -13.92 11.65
N GLU A 100 -3.09 -14.29 12.74
CA GLU A 100 -2.64 -13.34 13.77
C GLU A 100 -1.53 -12.43 13.25
N LEU A 101 -0.65 -12.95 12.38
CA LEU A 101 0.41 -12.15 11.76
C LEU A 101 -0.16 -11.18 10.73
N ALA A 102 -1.12 -11.64 9.91
CA ALA A 102 -1.79 -10.77 8.95
C ALA A 102 -2.55 -9.63 9.67
N ALA A 103 -3.28 -9.97 10.74
CA ALA A 103 -4.05 -9.01 11.54
C ALA A 103 -3.16 -7.95 12.22
N ASP A 104 -1.93 -8.29 12.61
CA ASP A 104 -0.99 -7.33 13.21
C ASP A 104 -0.22 -6.51 12.16
N MET A 105 0.24 -7.14 11.08
CA MET A 105 1.18 -6.53 10.13
C MET A 105 0.48 -5.72 9.04
N VAL A 106 -0.62 -6.22 8.48
CA VAL A 106 -1.29 -5.56 7.35
C VAL A 106 -1.77 -4.15 7.70
N PRO A 107 -2.40 -3.89 8.88
CA PRO A 107 -2.80 -2.53 9.25
C PRO A 107 -1.63 -1.53 9.25
N ARG A 108 -0.42 -1.96 9.64
CA ARG A 108 0.78 -1.12 9.68
C ARG A 108 1.28 -0.75 8.27
N LEU A 109 1.08 -1.63 7.30
CA LEU A 109 1.32 -1.29 5.90
C LEU A 109 0.25 -0.33 5.36
N LEU A 110 -1.02 -0.55 5.71
CA LEU A 110 -2.15 0.28 5.25
C LEU A 110 -2.07 1.72 5.80
N ASP A 111 -1.67 1.90 7.07
CA ASP A 111 -1.56 3.21 7.72
C ASP A 111 -0.23 3.93 7.45
N GLY A 112 0.74 3.24 6.83
CA GLY A 112 2.04 3.78 6.47
C GLY A 112 3.06 3.83 7.61
N THR A 113 2.79 3.22 8.77
CA THR A 113 3.78 3.06 9.86
C THR A 113 4.89 2.06 9.49
N GLU A 114 4.57 1.09 8.65
CA GLU A 114 5.54 0.17 8.06
C GLU A 114 5.60 0.34 6.54
N GLN A 115 6.82 0.27 6.01
CA GLN A 115 7.09 0.29 4.58
C GLN A 115 7.71 -1.03 4.18
N TRP A 116 7.11 -1.70 3.21
CA TRP A 116 7.58 -3.00 2.76
C TRP A 116 8.10 -2.94 1.33
N CYS A 117 9.03 -3.83 1.04
CA CYS A 117 9.58 -4.02 -0.30
C CYS A 117 9.59 -5.50 -0.66
N GLN A 118 9.72 -5.79 -1.96
CA GLN A 118 9.90 -7.13 -2.47
C GLN A 118 11.36 -7.35 -2.84
N GLY A 119 12.05 -8.23 -2.12
CA GLY A 119 13.46 -8.57 -2.35
C GLY A 119 13.63 -9.83 -3.18
N PHE A 120 13.14 -9.84 -4.42
CA PHE A 120 13.25 -11.02 -5.31
C PHE A 120 14.51 -11.02 -6.18
N SER A 121 14.84 -9.88 -6.80
CA SER A 121 15.93 -9.81 -7.76
C SER A 121 17.30 -9.90 -7.10
N GLU A 122 18.21 -10.66 -7.73
CA GLU A 122 19.61 -10.78 -7.35
C GLU A 122 20.51 -10.53 -8.57
N PRO A 123 21.80 -10.20 -8.38
CA PRO A 123 22.77 -10.22 -9.47
C PRO A 123 22.80 -11.60 -10.13
N GLY A 124 22.31 -11.69 -11.38
CA GLY A 124 22.22 -12.96 -12.12
C GLY A 124 20.85 -13.64 -12.09
N SER A 125 19.90 -13.18 -11.26
CA SER A 125 18.56 -13.76 -11.14
C SER A 125 17.49 -12.67 -11.26
N GLY A 126 16.93 -12.54 -12.47
CA GLY A 126 15.87 -11.60 -12.82
C GLY A 126 14.62 -12.33 -13.33
N SER A 127 14.48 -12.45 -14.65
CA SER A 127 13.38 -13.21 -15.27
C SER A 127 13.39 -14.69 -14.85
N ASP A 128 14.58 -15.27 -14.64
CA ASP A 128 14.75 -16.59 -14.05
C ASP A 128 14.88 -16.49 -12.52
N LEU A 129 13.78 -16.15 -11.85
CA LEU A 129 13.74 -15.99 -10.40
C LEU A 129 14.07 -17.30 -9.65
N ALA A 130 13.80 -18.45 -10.26
CA ALA A 130 14.09 -19.75 -9.65
C ALA A 130 15.59 -20.01 -9.45
N SER A 131 16.45 -19.24 -10.13
CA SER A 131 17.92 -19.31 -10.00
C SER A 131 18.49 -18.57 -8.79
N LEU A 132 17.65 -17.98 -7.93
CA LEU A 132 18.10 -17.19 -6.78
C LEU A 132 19.04 -17.96 -5.84
N THR A 133 19.94 -17.24 -5.18
CA THR A 133 21.03 -17.79 -4.36
C THR A 133 20.95 -17.38 -2.89
N THR A 134 20.10 -16.40 -2.54
CA THR A 134 19.78 -16.10 -1.13
C THR A 134 19.22 -17.33 -0.46
N ARG A 135 19.83 -17.72 0.67
CA ARG A 135 19.47 -18.92 1.43
C ARG A 135 19.11 -18.57 2.86
N ALA A 136 18.14 -19.28 3.41
CA ALA A 136 17.82 -19.28 4.83
C ALA A 136 18.18 -20.65 5.42
N GLU A 137 18.97 -20.65 6.49
CA GLU A 137 19.28 -21.85 7.27
C GLU A 137 18.44 -21.84 8.55
N GLN A 138 17.69 -22.91 8.82
CA GLN A 138 16.94 -23.02 10.06
C GLN A 138 17.91 -23.11 11.26
N ARG A 139 17.79 -22.17 12.20
CA ARG A 139 18.58 -22.12 13.43
C ARG A 139 17.67 -21.87 14.62
N GLY A 140 17.15 -22.95 15.22
CA GLY A 140 16.46 -22.94 16.52
C GLY A 140 15.17 -22.13 16.55
#